data_AF-A0A071MNZ1-F1
#
_entry.id   AF-A0A071MNZ1-F1
#
_cell.length_a   1.000
_cell.length_b   1.000
_cell.length_c   1.000
_cell.angle_alpha   90.00
_cell.angle_beta   90.00
_cell.angle_gamma   90.00
#
_symmetry.space_group_name_H-M   'P 1'
#
loop_
_entity.id
_entity.type
_entity.pdbx_description
1 polymer ?
#
loop_
_entity_poly.entity_id
_entity_poly.type
_entity_poly.pdbx_seq_one_letter_code
_entity_poly.pdbx_strand_id
1 'polypeptide(L)'
;MNRRDFLTLTGAAAAAGVSMWQAPAIAASAAQAGRQPAAGYANVLILVELKGGNDGLNTVVPYADPLYYQFRRSIGIKREQVLQLDAHTGLHPSLAALMPLWRDGQIAVVQGVGYPQPNLSHFRSIEIWDTASRSDQYLHEGWLTRTFAQAPVPPGFAADGVVLGSAEMGPLSNGARAIALVNPAQFIRAARLAEPSSLREQNPALAHIIDVENDIVKAADRLRPRGGMREFRTAFPAGAFGTSVKTAMQVLAACEASGPGAQDGVAVLRLTLNGFDTHQNQPGQQAALLKQFAEGMSAMRGALIELGRWNQTLVMTYAEFGRRVRENQSNGTDHGTAAPHFVMGGRVAGGLYGAPPALGRLDGNGNLPVAVDFRQLYATVLGPWWGLDATRVLQQRFDTLPLLKA
;
A
#
# COMPACT_ATOMS: atom_id res chain seq x y z
N MET A 1 22.63 -40.69 14.42
CA MET A 1 21.32 -40.53 15.09
C MET A 1 20.51 -41.79 14.87
N ASN A 2 20.13 -42.51 15.93
CA ASN A 2 19.37 -43.76 15.81
C ASN A 2 17.86 -43.47 15.79
N ARG A 3 17.10 -44.24 14.97
CA ARG A 3 15.63 -44.13 14.82
C ARG A 3 14.83 -44.18 16.13
N ARG A 4 15.44 -44.68 17.22
CA ARG A 4 14.81 -44.76 18.55
C ARG A 4 14.83 -43.43 19.31
N ASP A 5 15.82 -42.57 19.07
CA ASP A 5 15.91 -41.25 19.72
C ASP A 5 14.95 -40.23 19.07
N PHE A 6 14.62 -40.44 17.78
CA PHE A 6 13.64 -39.61 17.07
C PHE A 6 12.21 -39.90 17.54
N LEU A 7 11.90 -41.16 17.89
CA LEU A 7 10.54 -41.55 18.29
C LEU A 7 10.20 -41.22 19.75
N THR A 8 11.19 -41.16 20.64
CA THR A 8 11.00 -40.68 22.02
C THR A 8 10.77 -39.17 22.09
N LEU A 9 11.36 -38.38 21.18
CA LEU A 9 11.09 -36.94 21.06
C LEU A 9 9.68 -36.62 20.52
N THR A 10 9.11 -37.49 19.69
CA THR A 10 7.72 -37.34 19.21
C THR A 10 6.66 -37.85 20.19
N GLY A 11 7.01 -38.74 21.13
CA GLY A 11 6.05 -39.34 22.08
C GLY A 11 5.72 -38.46 23.29
N ALA A 12 6.62 -37.55 23.69
CA ALA A 12 6.39 -36.66 24.83
C ALA A 12 5.56 -35.40 24.48
N ALA A 13 5.23 -35.19 23.20
CA ALA A 13 4.43 -34.06 22.74
C ALA A 13 2.90 -34.28 22.82
N ALA A 14 2.44 -35.46 23.24
CA ALA A 14 1.02 -35.82 23.18
C ALA A 14 0.24 -35.76 24.52
N ALA A 15 0.86 -35.39 25.64
CA ALA A 15 0.22 -35.47 26.97
C ALA A 15 0.25 -34.19 27.82
N ALA A 16 0.61 -33.04 27.23
CA ALA A 16 0.34 -31.74 27.84
C ALA A 16 -0.40 -30.91 26.80
N GLY A 17 -1.69 -30.66 27.04
CA GLY A 17 -2.54 -29.80 26.22
C GLY A 17 -2.03 -28.37 26.23
N VAL A 18 -1.00 -28.09 25.44
CA VAL A 18 -0.67 -26.74 25.02
C VAL A 18 -1.66 -26.42 23.93
N SER A 19 -2.67 -25.64 24.31
CA SER A 19 -3.56 -24.97 23.37
C SER A 19 -2.69 -24.40 22.24
N MET A 20 -2.91 -24.86 21.00
CA MET A 20 -2.34 -24.22 19.82
C MET A 20 -2.97 -22.82 19.70
N TRP A 21 -2.43 -21.88 20.46
CA TRP A 21 -2.63 -20.46 20.23
C TRP A 21 -1.95 -20.18 18.90
N GLN A 22 -2.78 -19.80 17.92
CA GLN A 22 -2.34 -19.30 16.63
C GLN A 22 -1.43 -18.10 16.88
N ALA A 23 -0.11 -18.32 16.83
CA ALA A 23 0.85 -17.23 16.70
C ALA A 23 0.49 -16.45 15.42
N PRO A 24 0.50 -15.11 15.44
CA PRO A 24 0.36 -14.34 14.21
C PRO A 24 1.46 -14.79 13.25
N ALA A 25 1.08 -15.18 12.03
CA ALA A 25 2.04 -15.52 10.99
C ALA A 25 2.84 -14.26 10.64
N ILE A 26 4.08 -14.18 11.12
CA ILE A 26 5.04 -13.13 10.77
C ILE A 26 5.91 -13.71 9.65
N ALA A 27 5.73 -13.21 8.42
CA ALA A 27 6.62 -13.53 7.30
C ALA A 27 7.76 -12.50 7.25
N ALA A 28 9.01 -12.95 7.11
CA ALA A 28 10.20 -12.11 7.20
C ALA A 28 11.17 -12.34 6.03
N SER A 29 11.95 -11.31 5.70
CA SER A 29 13.01 -11.37 4.69
C SER A 29 14.04 -10.27 4.96
N ALA A 30 15.34 -10.51 4.77
CA ALA A 30 16.39 -9.58 5.20
C ALA A 30 17.36 -9.18 4.07
N ALA A 31 17.80 -7.92 4.11
CA ALA A 31 18.76 -7.32 3.18
C ALA A 31 20.10 -7.03 3.88
N GLN A 32 21.19 -7.16 3.12
CA GLN A 32 22.57 -6.88 3.58
C GLN A 32 22.84 -5.38 3.73
N ALA A 33 23.50 -5.00 4.83
CA ALA A 33 23.84 -3.62 5.15
C ALA A 33 25.19 -3.21 4.53
N GLY A 34 25.21 -2.06 3.85
CA GLY A 34 26.45 -1.34 3.53
C GLY A 34 26.33 -0.32 2.39
N ARG A 35 25.94 0.93 2.71
CA ARG A 35 26.33 2.18 2.02
C ARG A 35 25.70 3.43 2.68
N GLN A 36 26.35 4.59 2.51
CA GLN A 36 26.01 5.88 3.14
C GLN A 36 24.62 6.44 2.71
N PRO A 37 23.94 7.25 3.57
CA PRO A 37 22.59 7.73 3.32
C PRO A 37 22.58 8.94 2.38
N ALA A 38 22.50 8.71 1.08
CA ALA A 38 22.27 9.74 0.06
C ALA A 38 20.78 9.84 -0.35
N ALA A 39 19.92 8.99 0.19
CA ALA A 39 18.52 8.85 -0.21
C ALA A 39 17.59 9.76 0.62
N GLY A 40 16.56 10.29 -0.01
CA GLY A 40 15.56 11.19 0.59
C GLY A 40 14.59 10.52 1.57
N TYR A 41 14.97 9.46 2.30
CA TYR A 41 14.06 8.68 3.17
C TYR A 41 13.55 9.42 4.41
N ALA A 42 14.00 10.65 4.67
CA ALA A 42 13.28 11.57 5.56
C ALA A 42 11.84 11.83 5.06
N ASN A 43 11.65 11.74 3.74
CA ASN A 43 10.36 11.73 3.07
C ASN A 43 9.74 10.32 3.12
N VAL A 44 8.56 10.21 3.71
CA VAL A 44 7.82 8.95 3.89
C VAL A 44 6.96 8.67 2.66
N LEU A 45 6.95 7.41 2.22
CA LEU A 45 5.97 6.91 1.25
C LEU A 45 4.87 6.14 1.98
N ILE A 46 3.62 6.44 1.68
CA ILE A 46 2.47 5.67 2.13
C ILE A 46 1.79 5.05 0.90
N LEU A 47 1.81 3.72 0.81
CA LEU A 47 1.10 2.95 -0.21
C LEU A 47 -0.26 2.52 0.33
N VAL A 48 -1.33 2.77 -0.43
CA VAL A 48 -2.68 2.33 -0.08
C VAL A 48 -3.19 1.39 -1.16
N GLU A 49 -3.22 0.11 -0.86
CA GLU A 49 -3.74 -0.92 -1.74
C GLU A 49 -5.27 -0.94 -1.70
N LEU A 50 -5.91 -0.70 -2.84
CA LEU A 50 -7.36 -0.85 -3.04
C LEU A 50 -7.63 -2.28 -3.55
N LYS A 51 -7.44 -3.25 -2.66
CA LYS A 51 -7.37 -4.68 -2.99
C LYS A 51 -8.70 -5.21 -3.50
N GLY A 52 -8.65 -5.89 -4.65
CA GLY A 52 -9.80 -6.42 -5.35
C GLY A 52 -10.15 -5.65 -6.62
N GLY A 53 -9.25 -4.84 -7.21
CA GLY A 53 -9.48 -4.20 -8.52
C GLY A 53 -10.64 -3.21 -8.50
N ASN A 54 -10.49 -2.09 -7.79
CA ASN A 54 -11.52 -1.05 -7.70
C ASN A 54 -12.07 -0.59 -9.07
N ASP A 55 -13.40 -0.46 -9.20
CA ASP A 55 -14.00 0.08 -10.43
C ASP A 55 -13.66 1.56 -10.60
N GLY A 56 -12.69 1.82 -11.47
CA GLY A 56 -12.21 3.14 -11.80
C GLY A 56 -13.28 4.06 -12.39
N LEU A 57 -14.21 3.56 -13.21
CA LEU A 57 -15.22 4.36 -13.89
C LEU A 57 -16.34 4.80 -12.95
N ASN A 58 -16.53 4.09 -11.84
CA ASN A 58 -17.39 4.51 -10.74
C ASN A 58 -16.62 5.17 -9.59
N THR A 59 -15.31 5.38 -9.72
CA THR A 59 -14.48 6.12 -8.75
C THR A 59 -14.20 7.52 -9.26
N VAL A 60 -13.67 7.62 -10.48
CA VAL A 60 -13.45 8.84 -11.26
C VAL A 60 -14.36 8.74 -12.48
N VAL A 61 -15.50 9.39 -12.38
CA VAL A 61 -16.66 9.22 -13.25
C VAL A 61 -16.54 10.15 -14.46
N PRO A 62 -16.47 9.62 -15.69
CA PRO A 62 -16.53 10.42 -16.92
C PRO A 62 -17.98 10.82 -17.23
N TYR A 63 -18.60 11.57 -16.31
CA TYR A 63 -20.05 11.84 -16.29
C TYR A 63 -20.57 12.64 -17.50
N ALA A 64 -19.67 13.24 -18.28
CA ALA A 64 -20.04 13.92 -19.52
C ALA A 64 -20.06 13.00 -20.75
N ASP A 65 -19.49 11.80 -20.69
CA ASP A 65 -19.47 10.87 -21.82
C ASP A 65 -20.78 10.06 -21.85
N PRO A 66 -21.62 10.18 -22.90
CA PRO A 66 -22.85 9.40 -23.00
C PRO A 66 -22.61 7.88 -23.06
N LEU A 67 -21.44 7.43 -23.54
CA LEU A 67 -21.09 6.00 -23.57
C LEU A 67 -21.00 5.41 -22.17
N TYR A 68 -20.59 6.20 -21.17
CA TYR A 68 -20.57 5.76 -19.78
C TYR A 68 -21.94 5.23 -19.35
N TYR A 69 -23.00 6.00 -19.59
CA TYR A 69 -24.36 5.61 -19.24
C TYR A 69 -24.92 4.48 -20.11
N GLN A 70 -24.43 4.33 -21.35
CA GLN A 70 -24.81 3.19 -22.20
C GLN A 70 -24.19 1.87 -21.70
N PHE A 71 -22.97 1.93 -21.17
CA PHE A 71 -22.24 0.77 -20.64
C PHE A 71 -22.55 0.47 -19.17
N ARG A 72 -22.97 1.48 -18.39
CA ARG A 72 -23.30 1.41 -16.96
C ARG A 72 -24.79 1.75 -16.72
N ARG A 73 -25.70 0.98 -17.33
CA ARG A 73 -27.13 1.31 -17.34
C ARG A 73 -27.75 1.26 -15.94
N SER A 74 -27.31 0.30 -15.14
CA SER A 74 -27.83 0.07 -13.78
C SER A 74 -26.92 0.64 -12.70
N ILE A 75 -25.60 0.52 -12.87
CA ILE A 75 -24.62 0.90 -11.84
C ILE A 75 -24.00 2.29 -12.03
N GLY A 76 -24.34 3.00 -13.11
CA GLY A 76 -23.76 4.31 -13.42
C GLY A 76 -24.15 5.39 -12.41
N ILE A 77 -23.19 6.24 -12.06
CA ILE A 77 -23.41 7.39 -11.17
C ILE A 77 -23.96 8.56 -11.98
N LYS A 78 -25.12 9.08 -11.56
CA LYS A 78 -25.79 10.15 -12.28
C LYS A 78 -25.01 11.46 -12.19
N ARG A 79 -25.11 12.30 -13.22
CA ARG A 79 -24.39 13.58 -13.33
C ARG A 79 -24.62 14.48 -12.11
N GLU A 80 -25.83 14.50 -11.56
CA GLU A 80 -26.21 15.30 -10.39
C GLU A 80 -25.65 14.78 -9.07
N GLN A 81 -25.14 13.54 -9.04
CA GLN A 81 -24.58 12.90 -7.85
C GLN A 81 -23.05 13.00 -7.79
N VAL A 82 -22.38 13.27 -8.90
CA VAL A 82 -20.92 13.33 -8.93
C VAL A 82 -20.38 14.58 -8.24
N LEU A 83 -19.23 14.43 -7.59
CA LEU A 83 -18.46 15.56 -7.09
C LEU A 83 -17.60 16.07 -8.24
N GLN A 84 -18.06 17.12 -8.93
CA GLN A 84 -17.39 17.60 -10.14
C GLN A 84 -15.95 18.06 -9.86
N LEU A 85 -15.00 17.58 -10.67
CA LEU A 85 -13.60 18.02 -10.67
C LEU A 85 -13.37 19.03 -11.78
N ASP A 86 -13.97 18.78 -12.95
CA ASP A 86 -14.05 19.68 -14.08
C ASP A 86 -15.37 19.48 -14.86
N ALA A 87 -15.45 20.01 -16.09
CA ALA A 87 -16.64 19.92 -16.95
C ALA A 87 -16.97 18.51 -17.49
N HIS A 88 -16.07 17.54 -17.34
CA HIS A 88 -16.18 16.21 -17.93
C HIS A 88 -16.04 15.06 -16.91
N THR A 89 -15.31 15.30 -15.83
CA THR A 89 -14.87 14.31 -14.86
C THR A 89 -15.27 14.72 -13.44
N GLY A 90 -15.78 13.75 -12.69
CA GLY A 90 -16.17 13.91 -11.29
C GLY A 90 -15.74 12.73 -10.44
N LEU A 91 -15.83 12.85 -9.12
CA LEU A 91 -15.63 11.74 -8.20
C LEU A 91 -16.98 11.13 -7.80
N HIS A 92 -16.93 9.86 -7.41
CA HIS A 92 -18.03 9.20 -6.72
C HIS A 92 -18.46 10.01 -5.48
N PRO A 93 -19.78 10.15 -5.17
CA PRO A 93 -20.27 10.94 -4.03
C PRO A 93 -19.66 10.55 -2.68
N SER A 94 -19.41 9.25 -2.46
CA SER A 94 -18.74 8.77 -1.23
C SER A 94 -17.32 9.31 -1.01
N LEU A 95 -16.71 9.92 -2.02
CA LEU A 95 -15.38 10.54 -1.91
C LEU A 95 -15.43 12.00 -1.40
N ALA A 96 -16.58 12.46 -0.90
CA ALA A 96 -16.78 13.86 -0.46
C ALA A 96 -15.71 14.36 0.54
N ALA A 97 -15.21 13.49 1.42
CA ALA A 97 -14.18 13.84 2.40
C ALA A 97 -12.82 14.20 1.76
N LEU A 98 -12.58 13.87 0.48
CA LEU A 98 -11.39 14.25 -0.28
C LEU A 98 -11.50 15.64 -0.92
N MET A 99 -12.69 16.20 -1.06
CA MET A 99 -12.89 17.48 -1.77
C MET A 99 -12.13 18.67 -1.18
N PRO A 100 -11.93 18.80 0.16
CA PRO A 100 -11.04 19.81 0.70
C PRO A 100 -9.60 19.67 0.17
N LEU A 101 -9.05 18.46 0.15
CA LEU A 101 -7.69 18.21 -0.34
C LEU A 101 -7.56 18.48 -1.86
N TRP A 102 -8.60 18.16 -2.62
CA TRP A 102 -8.66 18.49 -4.05
C TRP A 102 -8.61 19.99 -4.28
N ARG A 103 -9.47 20.76 -3.57
CA ARG A 103 -9.51 22.23 -3.67
C ARG A 103 -8.21 22.90 -3.23
N ASP A 104 -7.53 22.32 -2.25
CA ASP A 104 -6.22 22.78 -1.79
C ASP A 104 -5.07 22.45 -2.79
N GLY A 105 -5.37 21.76 -3.90
CA GLY A 105 -4.37 21.35 -4.88
C GLY A 105 -3.38 20.32 -4.32
N GLN A 106 -3.85 19.44 -3.42
CA GLN A 106 -3.04 18.43 -2.71
C GLN A 106 -3.41 16.99 -3.11
N ILE A 107 -4.27 16.81 -4.12
CA ILE A 107 -4.59 15.52 -4.73
C ILE A 107 -4.33 15.59 -6.23
N ALA A 108 -3.53 14.66 -6.72
CA ALA A 108 -3.45 14.32 -8.12
C ALA A 108 -4.23 13.02 -8.38
N VAL A 109 -5.01 13.00 -9.46
CA VAL A 109 -5.67 11.79 -9.96
C VAL A 109 -5.01 11.41 -11.28
N VAL A 110 -4.31 10.29 -11.30
CA VAL A 110 -3.65 9.76 -12.49
C VAL A 110 -4.58 8.77 -13.16
N GLN A 111 -5.07 9.09 -14.35
CA GLN A 111 -6.08 8.33 -15.08
C GLN A 111 -5.47 7.37 -16.10
N GLY A 112 -6.16 6.26 -16.35
CA GLY A 112 -5.76 5.27 -17.34
C GLY A 112 -4.49 4.50 -16.97
N VAL A 113 -4.26 4.29 -15.66
CA VAL A 113 -3.09 3.57 -15.16
C VAL A 113 -3.30 2.08 -15.31
N GLY A 114 -2.29 1.39 -15.85
CA GLY A 114 -2.27 -0.06 -15.99
C GLY A 114 -0.90 -0.52 -16.50
N TYR A 115 -0.85 -1.65 -17.20
CA TYR A 115 0.36 -2.17 -17.82
C TYR A 115 0.04 -2.99 -19.09
N PRO A 116 1.02 -3.20 -19.99
CA PRO A 116 0.81 -3.97 -21.22
C PRO A 116 0.51 -5.45 -20.95
N GLN A 117 -0.36 -6.07 -21.76
CA GLN A 117 -0.66 -7.51 -21.69
C GLN A 117 -1.09 -8.03 -20.31
N PRO A 118 -2.08 -7.41 -19.65
CA PRO A 118 -2.56 -7.88 -18.35
C PRO A 118 -3.29 -9.21 -18.48
N ASN A 119 -3.02 -10.14 -17.56
CA ASN A 119 -3.68 -11.44 -17.55
C ASN A 119 -4.95 -11.49 -16.67
N LEU A 120 -5.22 -10.40 -15.94
CA LEU A 120 -6.41 -10.19 -15.10
C LEU A 120 -6.59 -11.24 -13.99
N SER A 121 -5.55 -12.00 -13.65
CA SER A 121 -5.53 -12.86 -12.48
C SER A 121 -5.14 -12.04 -11.26
N HIS A 122 -5.93 -12.09 -10.19
CA HIS A 122 -5.61 -11.44 -8.92
C HIS A 122 -4.17 -11.71 -8.47
N PHE A 123 -3.77 -12.99 -8.47
CA PHE A 123 -2.44 -13.41 -8.02
C PHE A 123 -1.31 -12.84 -8.87
N ARG A 124 -1.40 -12.98 -10.19
CA ARG A 124 -0.33 -12.53 -11.08
C ARG A 124 -0.32 -11.01 -11.22
N SER A 125 -1.49 -10.39 -11.28
CA SER A 125 -1.61 -8.95 -11.47
C SER A 125 -1.08 -8.20 -10.24
N ILE A 126 -1.43 -8.62 -9.01
CA ILE A 126 -0.87 -7.97 -7.83
C ILE A 126 0.64 -8.22 -7.71
N GLU A 127 1.13 -9.40 -8.08
CA GLU A 127 2.58 -9.66 -8.07
C GLU A 127 3.32 -8.77 -9.06
N ILE A 128 2.77 -8.51 -10.27
CA ILE A 128 3.34 -7.55 -11.22
C ILE A 128 3.49 -6.16 -10.60
N TRP A 129 2.46 -5.68 -9.89
CA TRP A 129 2.52 -4.39 -9.20
C TRP A 129 3.52 -4.43 -8.04
N ASP A 130 3.48 -5.46 -7.20
CA ASP A 130 4.35 -5.59 -6.03
C ASP A 130 5.82 -5.71 -6.43
N THR A 131 6.14 -6.39 -7.53
CA THR A 131 7.51 -6.58 -8.00
C THR A 131 7.94 -5.58 -9.05
N ALA A 132 7.01 -4.79 -9.60
CA ALA A 132 7.21 -3.93 -10.77
C ALA A 132 7.72 -4.70 -12.02
N SER A 133 7.40 -5.99 -12.12
CA SER A 133 7.82 -6.83 -13.24
C SER A 133 7.05 -6.51 -14.54
N ARG A 134 7.55 -7.00 -15.67
CA ARG A 134 6.73 -7.08 -16.90
C ARG A 134 5.77 -8.26 -16.83
N SER A 135 4.72 -8.25 -17.65
CA SER A 135 3.72 -9.33 -17.72
C SER A 135 4.30 -10.70 -18.08
N ASP A 136 5.40 -10.73 -18.83
CA ASP A 136 6.14 -11.93 -19.23
C ASP A 136 7.27 -12.33 -18.26
N GLN A 137 7.46 -11.56 -17.17
CA GLN A 137 8.57 -11.72 -16.23
C GLN A 137 8.05 -12.04 -14.83
N TYR A 138 8.56 -13.10 -14.23
CA TYR A 138 8.25 -13.44 -12.84
C TYR A 138 9.41 -13.00 -11.95
N LEU A 139 9.12 -12.14 -10.99
CA LEU A 139 10.06 -11.73 -9.96
C LEU A 139 9.54 -12.21 -8.61
N HIS A 140 10.47 -12.46 -7.69
CA HIS A 140 10.12 -12.86 -6.33
C HIS A 140 10.29 -11.69 -5.36
N GLU A 141 11.22 -10.78 -5.62
CA GLU A 141 11.48 -9.64 -4.76
C GLU A 141 10.58 -8.46 -5.12
N GLY A 142 9.97 -7.85 -4.11
CA GLY A 142 9.22 -6.61 -4.29
C GLY A 142 10.11 -5.45 -4.76
N TRP A 143 9.53 -4.45 -5.42
CA TRP A 143 10.34 -3.33 -5.92
C TRP A 143 10.94 -2.47 -4.80
N LEU A 144 10.27 -2.36 -3.64
CA LEU A 144 10.84 -1.69 -2.47
C LEU A 144 11.95 -2.50 -1.82
N THR A 145 11.83 -3.83 -1.77
CA THR A 145 12.94 -4.71 -1.37
C THR A 145 14.19 -4.43 -2.19
N ARG A 146 14.07 -4.41 -3.52
CA ARG A 146 15.20 -4.09 -4.40
C ARG A 146 15.71 -2.66 -4.20
N THR A 147 14.82 -1.73 -3.86
CA THR A 147 15.19 -0.35 -3.53
C THR A 147 16.10 -0.31 -2.31
N PHE A 148 15.71 -0.94 -1.21
CA PHE A 148 16.47 -0.93 0.04
C PHE A 148 17.77 -1.75 -0.03
N ALA A 149 17.83 -2.78 -0.88
CA ALA A 149 19.08 -3.49 -1.16
C ALA A 149 20.11 -2.58 -1.87
N GLN A 150 19.67 -1.68 -2.75
CA GLN A 150 20.55 -0.77 -3.49
C GLN A 150 20.89 0.51 -2.73
N ALA A 151 19.90 1.05 -2.00
CA ALA A 151 20.01 2.26 -1.20
C ALA A 151 19.36 1.98 0.17
N PRO A 152 20.12 1.40 1.13
CA PRO A 152 19.61 1.09 2.46
C PRO A 152 19.08 2.33 3.18
N VAL A 153 18.05 2.14 4.01
CA VAL A 153 17.59 3.20 4.92
C VAL A 153 18.72 3.61 5.89
N PRO A 154 18.72 4.85 6.41
CA PRO A 154 19.75 5.29 7.33
C PRO A 154 19.87 4.38 8.55
N PRO A 155 21.07 4.24 9.13
CA PRO A 155 21.24 3.64 10.45
C PRO A 155 20.22 4.22 11.44
N GLY A 156 19.70 3.41 12.35
CA GLY A 156 18.68 3.84 13.32
C GLY A 156 17.24 3.66 12.87
N PHE A 157 16.92 3.61 11.57
CA PHE A 157 15.54 3.30 11.14
C PHE A 157 15.07 1.99 11.79
N ALA A 158 13.85 2.02 12.35
CA ALA A 158 13.29 0.88 13.05
C ALA A 158 13.07 -0.27 12.05
N ALA A 159 12.52 0.06 10.88
CA ALA A 159 12.25 -0.86 9.80
C ALA A 159 12.35 -0.12 8.45
N ASP A 160 12.52 -0.87 7.37
CA ASP A 160 12.39 -0.36 6.01
C ASP A 160 10.93 0.08 5.77
N GLY A 161 9.97 -0.71 6.26
CA GLY A 161 8.57 -0.33 6.24
C GLY A 161 7.66 -1.13 7.17
N VAL A 162 6.41 -0.69 7.28
CA VAL A 162 5.37 -1.34 8.09
C VAL A 162 4.14 -1.55 7.23
N VAL A 163 3.60 -2.77 7.25
CA VAL A 163 2.38 -3.17 6.53
C VAL A 163 1.22 -3.25 7.51
N LEU A 164 0.07 -2.68 7.18
CA LEU A 164 -1.11 -2.61 8.04
C LEU A 164 -2.36 -3.09 7.31
N GLY A 165 -3.16 -3.93 7.99
CA GLY A 165 -4.42 -4.46 7.44
C GLY A 165 -4.26 -5.66 6.52
N SER A 166 -3.03 -6.18 6.33
CA SER A 166 -2.74 -7.42 5.60
C SER A 166 -1.48 -8.10 6.15
N ALA A 167 -1.38 -9.41 5.98
CA ALA A 167 -0.15 -10.18 6.25
C ALA A 167 0.78 -10.25 5.02
N GLU A 168 0.27 -9.89 3.84
CA GLU A 168 1.04 -9.92 2.60
C GLU A 168 2.01 -8.73 2.58
N MET A 169 3.32 -9.02 2.44
CA MET A 169 4.35 -7.97 2.40
C MET A 169 4.34 -7.17 1.08
N GLY A 170 3.91 -7.81 -0.02
CA GLY A 170 3.81 -7.24 -1.37
C GLY A 170 5.06 -6.51 -1.83
N PRO A 171 5.08 -5.17 -1.99
CA PRO A 171 6.27 -4.47 -2.47
C PRO A 171 7.52 -4.62 -1.58
N LEU A 172 7.33 -5.00 -0.32
CA LEU A 172 8.37 -5.26 0.68
C LEU A 172 8.72 -6.76 0.81
N SER A 173 8.17 -7.62 -0.05
CA SER A 173 8.41 -9.06 0.03
C SER A 173 9.85 -9.45 -0.33
N ASN A 174 10.34 -10.49 0.32
CA ASN A 174 11.57 -11.22 -0.02
C ASN A 174 12.88 -10.40 0.00
N GLY A 175 13.01 -9.45 0.92
CA GLY A 175 14.31 -8.99 1.43
C GLY A 175 14.24 -7.77 2.36
N ALA A 176 13.13 -7.02 2.39
CA ALA A 176 13.04 -5.81 3.22
C ALA A 176 12.82 -6.14 4.71
N ARG A 177 13.47 -5.36 5.59
CA ARG A 177 13.20 -5.33 7.04
C ARG A 177 11.83 -4.72 7.29
N ALA A 178 10.77 -5.49 7.12
CA ALA A 178 9.39 -5.02 7.25
C ALA A 178 8.63 -5.73 8.38
N ILE A 179 7.66 -5.03 8.97
CA ILE A 179 6.77 -5.56 10.02
C ILE A 179 5.33 -5.54 9.52
N ALA A 180 4.64 -6.68 9.61
CA ALA A 180 3.22 -6.80 9.27
C ALA A 180 2.32 -6.70 10.52
N LEU A 181 1.37 -5.78 10.48
CA LEU A 181 0.40 -5.46 11.53
C LEU A 181 -1.02 -5.76 11.04
N VAL A 182 -1.39 -7.04 11.03
CA VAL A 182 -2.73 -7.49 10.59
C VAL A 182 -3.82 -6.99 11.55
N ASN A 183 -3.55 -7.09 12.85
CA ASN A 183 -4.40 -6.55 13.91
C ASN A 183 -3.56 -5.70 14.86
N PRO A 184 -3.54 -4.37 14.68
CA PRO A 184 -2.72 -3.46 15.49
C PRO A 184 -2.94 -3.58 17.00
N ALA A 185 -4.19 -3.81 17.44
CA ALA A 185 -4.52 -3.93 18.86
C ALA A 185 -3.93 -5.22 19.45
N GLN A 186 -3.91 -6.30 18.67
CA GLN A 186 -3.26 -7.55 19.07
C GLN A 186 -1.74 -7.42 19.05
N PHE A 187 -1.17 -6.69 18.08
CA PHE A 187 0.27 -6.44 18.00
C PHE A 187 0.79 -5.71 19.24
N ILE A 188 0.15 -4.62 19.68
CA ILE A 188 0.59 -3.88 20.87
C ILE A 188 0.62 -4.79 22.12
N ARG A 189 -0.32 -5.74 22.23
CA ARG A 189 -0.32 -6.73 23.31
C ARG A 189 0.82 -7.73 23.16
N ALA A 190 1.01 -8.28 21.96
CA ALA A 190 2.06 -9.26 21.68
C ALA A 190 3.47 -8.68 21.83
N ALA A 191 3.71 -7.46 21.36
CA ALA A 191 4.99 -6.77 21.47
C ALA A 191 5.41 -6.49 22.93
N ARG A 192 4.45 -6.42 23.88
CA ARG A 192 4.79 -6.33 25.32
C ARG A 192 5.36 -7.62 25.90
N LEU A 193 5.15 -8.74 25.23
CA LEU A 193 5.48 -10.08 25.71
C LEU A 193 6.65 -10.71 24.94
N ALA A 194 7.13 -10.06 23.86
CA ALA A 194 8.20 -10.57 23.03
C ALA A 194 9.57 -10.24 23.65
N GLU A 195 10.46 -11.24 23.73
CA GLU A 195 11.85 -11.07 24.15
C GLU A 195 12.80 -11.60 23.07
N PRO A 196 13.94 -10.94 22.81
CA PRO A 196 14.95 -11.45 21.88
C PRO A 196 15.48 -12.82 22.32
N SER A 197 15.68 -13.72 21.35
CA SER A 197 16.33 -15.01 21.57
C SER A 197 17.84 -14.83 21.80
N SER A 198 18.36 -15.42 22.88
CA SER A 198 19.79 -15.45 23.20
C SER A 198 20.52 -16.69 22.67
N LEU A 199 19.83 -17.52 21.88
CA LEU A 199 20.38 -18.76 21.32
C LEU A 199 21.53 -18.46 20.35
N ARG A 200 22.67 -19.13 20.55
CA ARG A 200 23.79 -19.13 19.60
C ARG A 200 23.77 -20.41 18.80
N GLU A 201 23.55 -20.30 17.50
CA GLU A 201 23.48 -21.43 16.59
C GLU A 201 24.69 -21.48 15.66
N GLN A 202 25.22 -22.69 15.44
CA GLN A 202 26.37 -22.90 14.54
C GLN A 202 25.93 -23.14 13.09
N ASN A 203 24.67 -23.50 12.85
CA ASN A 203 24.12 -23.65 11.52
C ASN A 203 23.89 -22.25 10.91
N PRO A 204 24.56 -21.88 9.80
CA PRO A 204 24.46 -20.53 9.25
C PRO A 204 23.05 -20.10 8.84
N ALA A 205 22.23 -21.04 8.35
CA ALA A 205 20.85 -20.75 7.95
C ALA A 205 19.95 -20.51 9.17
N LEU A 206 20.11 -21.32 10.24
CA LEU A 206 19.36 -21.15 11.47
C LEU A 206 19.81 -19.91 12.25
N ALA A 207 21.11 -19.64 12.31
CA ALA A 207 21.66 -18.43 12.90
C ALA A 207 21.10 -17.18 12.19
N HIS A 208 21.04 -17.21 10.85
CA HIS A 208 20.42 -16.14 10.08
C HIS A 208 18.93 -15.95 10.42
N ILE A 209 18.16 -17.03 10.56
CA ILE A 209 16.74 -16.94 10.96
C ILE A 209 16.59 -16.29 12.34
N ILE A 210 17.42 -16.69 13.32
CA ILE A 210 17.41 -16.13 14.67
C ILE A 210 17.80 -14.65 14.66
N ASP A 211 18.79 -14.26 13.86
CA ASP A 211 19.19 -12.86 13.72
C ASP A 211 18.05 -12.00 13.15
N VAL A 212 17.35 -12.51 12.13
CA VAL A 212 16.17 -11.85 11.55
C VAL A 212 15.05 -11.70 12.58
N GLU A 213 14.76 -12.76 13.34
CA GLU A 213 13.76 -12.71 14.42
C GLU A 213 14.12 -11.66 15.47
N ASN A 214 15.38 -11.65 15.92
CA ASN A 214 15.88 -10.68 16.90
C ASN A 214 15.81 -9.24 16.39
N ASP A 215 16.10 -9.01 15.12
CA ASP A 215 16.01 -7.68 14.51
C ASP A 215 14.56 -7.21 14.37
N ILE A 216 13.62 -8.12 14.11
CA ILE A 216 12.18 -7.82 14.12
C ILE A 216 11.70 -7.46 15.52
N VAL A 217 12.10 -8.22 16.55
CA VAL A 217 11.74 -7.91 17.95
C VAL A 217 12.28 -6.54 18.35
N LYS A 218 13.55 -6.24 18.04
CA LYS A 218 14.13 -4.90 18.29
C LYS A 218 13.39 -3.80 17.53
N ALA A 219 13.02 -4.04 16.27
CA ALA A 219 12.28 -3.08 15.47
C ALA A 219 10.89 -2.83 16.06
N ALA A 220 10.17 -3.88 16.47
CA ALA A 220 8.89 -3.78 17.15
C ALA A 220 9.00 -2.99 18.47
N ASP A 221 10.06 -3.21 19.24
CA ASP A 221 10.35 -2.46 20.48
C ASP A 221 10.66 -0.98 20.25
N ARG A 222 11.23 -0.62 19.09
CA ARG A 222 11.45 0.79 18.70
C ARG A 222 10.17 1.46 18.22
N LEU A 223 9.28 0.71 17.57
CA LEU A 223 7.95 1.20 17.17
C LEU A 223 6.98 1.29 18.35
N ARG A 224 7.38 0.80 19.53
CA ARG A 224 6.58 0.88 20.76
C ARG A 224 6.55 2.31 21.31
N PRO A 225 5.37 2.87 21.65
CA PRO A 225 5.31 4.18 22.30
C PRO A 225 5.92 4.12 23.70
N ARG A 226 7.09 4.73 23.93
CA ARG A 226 7.82 4.67 25.21
C ARG A 226 7.30 5.63 26.29
N GLY A 227 6.43 6.58 25.95
CA GLY A 227 5.82 7.56 26.85
C GLY A 227 4.29 7.57 26.83
N GLY A 228 3.66 6.46 26.40
CA GLY A 228 2.26 6.44 26.03
C GLY A 228 2.05 6.74 24.54
N MET A 229 0.90 6.35 24.02
CA MET A 229 0.57 6.51 22.60
C MET A 229 0.20 7.98 22.36
N ARG A 230 0.85 8.66 21.39
CA ARG A 230 0.52 10.06 21.08
C ARG A 230 -0.97 10.17 20.79
N GLU A 231 -1.63 11.07 21.52
CA GLU A 231 -3.02 11.42 21.26
C GLU A 231 -3.09 12.44 20.13
N PHE A 232 -3.84 12.09 19.09
CA PHE A 232 -4.14 12.98 17.98
C PHE A 232 -5.43 13.74 18.28
N ARG A 233 -5.48 15.02 17.90
CA ARG A 233 -6.73 15.79 17.90
C ARG A 233 -7.64 15.35 16.75
N THR A 234 -7.02 14.91 15.66
CA THR A 234 -7.70 14.33 14.50
C THR A 234 -8.48 13.08 14.90
N ALA A 235 -9.78 13.12 14.61
CA ALA A 235 -10.63 11.94 14.75
C ALA A 235 -10.37 10.97 13.58
N PHE A 236 -10.24 9.69 13.91
CA PHE A 236 -10.12 8.63 12.91
C PHE A 236 -11.47 7.94 12.74
N PRO A 237 -11.88 7.61 11.50
CA PRO A 237 -13.12 6.89 11.26
C PRO A 237 -13.09 5.52 11.91
N ALA A 238 -14.27 5.02 12.30
CA ALA A 238 -14.42 3.67 12.81
C ALA A 238 -14.17 2.61 11.70
N GLY A 239 -13.99 1.36 12.11
CA GLY A 239 -13.76 0.23 11.21
C GLY A 239 -12.28 -0.12 11.05
N ALA A 240 -12.03 -1.22 10.33
CA ALA A 240 -10.70 -1.82 10.21
C ALA A 240 -9.72 -0.86 9.52
N PHE A 241 -10.11 -0.25 8.40
CA PHE A 241 -9.22 0.65 7.66
C PHE A 241 -8.90 1.93 8.43
N GLY A 242 -9.90 2.56 9.07
CA GLY A 242 -9.67 3.72 9.94
C GLY A 242 -8.75 3.41 11.13
N THR A 243 -8.86 2.20 11.69
CA THR A 243 -7.94 1.70 12.72
C THR A 243 -6.52 1.54 12.17
N SER A 244 -6.35 0.96 10.98
CA SER A 244 -5.04 0.86 10.33
C SER A 244 -4.42 2.23 10.04
N VAL A 245 -5.20 3.21 9.58
CA VAL A 245 -4.74 4.59 9.40
C VAL A 245 -4.27 5.18 10.73
N LYS A 246 -5.06 5.04 11.79
CA LYS A 246 -4.68 5.51 13.14
C LYS A 246 -3.38 4.89 13.60
N THR A 247 -3.22 3.57 13.46
CA THR A 247 -1.98 2.87 13.82
C THR A 247 -0.79 3.34 13.00
N ALA A 248 -0.96 3.54 11.68
CA ALA A 248 0.11 4.04 10.83
C ALA A 248 0.61 5.42 11.33
N MET A 249 -0.29 6.30 11.74
CA MET A 249 0.08 7.60 12.31
C MET A 249 0.77 7.48 13.68
N GLN A 250 0.36 6.51 14.50
CA GLN A 250 1.01 6.23 15.78
C GLN A 250 2.43 5.66 15.59
N VAL A 251 2.65 4.83 14.58
CA VAL A 251 3.98 4.35 14.18
C VAL A 251 4.90 5.52 13.82
N LEU A 252 4.42 6.46 12.98
CA LEU A 252 5.20 7.66 12.65
C LEU A 252 5.48 8.53 13.87
N ALA A 253 4.48 8.74 14.73
CA ALA A 253 4.65 9.52 15.95
C ALA A 253 5.66 8.88 16.92
N ALA A 254 5.67 7.54 17.04
CA ALA A 254 6.59 6.82 17.90
C ALA A 254 8.05 6.97 17.43
N CYS A 255 8.27 6.98 16.11
CA CYS A 255 9.59 7.21 15.52
C CYS A 255 10.15 8.61 15.88
N GLU A 256 9.30 9.63 16.01
CA GLU A 256 9.72 10.99 16.39
C GLU A 256 10.03 11.16 17.89
N ALA A 257 9.36 10.39 18.74
CA ALA A 257 9.45 10.54 20.19
C ALA A 257 10.81 10.09 20.77
N SER A 258 11.69 9.50 19.95
CA SER A 258 13.01 9.05 20.37
C SER A 258 14.03 10.19 20.58
N GLY A 259 13.70 11.44 20.26
CA GLY A 259 14.45 12.65 20.64
C GLY A 259 15.32 13.27 19.53
N PRO A 260 15.85 14.50 19.71
CA PRO A 260 16.71 15.17 18.74
C PRO A 260 17.99 14.35 18.51
N GLY A 261 18.20 13.87 17.28
CA GLY A 261 19.33 13.00 16.92
C GLY A 261 19.01 11.50 16.91
N ALA A 262 17.82 11.09 17.35
CA ALA A 262 17.36 9.72 17.13
C ALA A 262 16.98 9.52 15.66
N GLN A 263 17.63 8.56 15.02
CA GLN A 263 17.40 8.18 13.63
C GLN A 263 16.29 7.12 13.50
N ASP A 264 15.39 7.01 14.48
CA ASP A 264 14.27 6.08 14.43
C ASP A 264 13.25 6.57 13.40
N GLY A 265 12.90 5.71 12.46
CA GLY A 265 12.08 6.05 11.30
C GLY A 265 11.61 4.83 10.56
N VAL A 266 10.65 5.03 9.67
CA VAL A 266 10.20 4.07 8.66
C VAL A 266 10.13 4.80 7.33
N ALA A 267 10.65 4.19 6.26
CA ALA A 267 10.63 4.81 4.94
C ALA A 267 9.26 4.61 4.26
N VAL A 268 8.61 3.46 4.53
CA VAL A 268 7.36 3.07 3.89
C VAL A 268 6.31 2.63 4.91
N LEU A 269 5.07 3.07 4.68
CA LEU A 269 3.88 2.45 5.26
C LEU A 269 3.04 1.87 4.12
N ARG A 270 2.61 0.62 4.23
CA ARG A 270 1.59 0.04 3.33
C ARG A 270 0.32 -0.20 4.11
N LEU A 271 -0.80 0.28 3.59
CA LEU A 271 -2.13 -0.01 4.12
C LEU A 271 -2.93 -0.77 3.07
N THR A 272 -3.70 -1.77 3.50
CA THR A 272 -4.62 -2.49 2.62
C THR A 272 -6.06 -2.14 2.98
N LEU A 273 -6.83 -1.68 2.00
CA LEU A 273 -8.29 -1.61 2.03
C LEU A 273 -8.84 -2.69 1.10
N ASN A 274 -9.32 -3.78 1.68
CA ASN A 274 -9.85 -4.93 0.95
C ASN A 274 -11.35 -4.81 0.64
N GLY A 275 -11.81 -5.56 -0.35
CA GLY A 275 -13.22 -5.75 -0.65
C GLY A 275 -13.66 -5.17 -1.99
N PHE A 276 -12.74 -4.66 -2.81
CA PHE A 276 -13.09 -4.07 -4.10
C PHE A 276 -13.47 -5.09 -5.19
N ASP A 277 -13.36 -6.40 -4.90
CA ASP A 277 -13.65 -7.48 -5.84
C ASP A 277 -15.16 -7.68 -6.07
N THR A 278 -15.77 -6.66 -6.68
CA THR A 278 -17.21 -6.41 -6.67
C THR A 278 -17.86 -6.89 -7.98
N HIS A 279 -18.07 -8.21 -8.08
CA HIS A 279 -18.78 -8.82 -9.21
C HIS A 279 -20.30 -8.75 -9.10
N GLN A 280 -20.82 -8.37 -7.94
CA GLN A 280 -22.26 -8.26 -7.65
C GLN A 280 -22.51 -7.18 -6.60
N ASN A 281 -23.72 -6.61 -6.58
CA ASN A 281 -24.12 -5.56 -5.63
C ASN A 281 -23.08 -4.43 -5.49
N GLN A 282 -22.41 -4.10 -6.60
CA GLN A 282 -21.26 -3.20 -6.59
C GLN A 282 -21.62 -1.79 -6.11
N PRO A 283 -22.76 -1.16 -6.48
CA PRO A 283 -23.04 0.22 -6.06
C PRO A 283 -22.96 0.44 -4.55
N GLY A 284 -23.57 -0.45 -3.76
CA GLY A 284 -23.54 -0.35 -2.30
C GLY A 284 -22.18 -0.66 -1.70
N GLN A 285 -21.57 -1.77 -2.11
CA GLN A 285 -20.28 -2.22 -1.57
C GLN A 285 -19.14 -1.25 -1.91
N GLN A 286 -19.05 -0.83 -3.18
CA GLN A 286 -18.05 0.13 -3.60
C GLN A 286 -18.25 1.48 -2.92
N ALA A 287 -19.49 1.99 -2.82
CA ALA A 287 -19.75 3.25 -2.14
C ALA A 287 -19.29 3.23 -0.67
N ALA A 288 -19.47 2.11 0.04
CA ALA A 288 -19.01 1.97 1.43
C ALA A 288 -17.47 1.93 1.53
N LEU A 289 -16.79 1.25 0.61
CA LEU A 289 -15.33 1.19 0.56
C LEU A 289 -14.71 2.54 0.20
N LEU A 290 -15.26 3.24 -0.80
CA LEU A 290 -14.82 4.58 -1.17
C LEU A 290 -15.03 5.59 -0.04
N LYS A 291 -16.11 5.45 0.74
CA LYS A 291 -16.32 6.26 1.96
C LYS A 291 -15.22 6.01 2.99
N GLN A 292 -14.91 4.74 3.29
CA GLN A 292 -13.84 4.38 4.21
C GLN A 292 -12.48 4.92 3.74
N PHE A 293 -12.19 4.80 2.44
CA PHE A 293 -10.99 5.36 1.84
C PHE A 293 -10.93 6.88 2.04
N ALA A 294 -11.97 7.61 1.64
CA ALA A 294 -12.00 9.07 1.70
C ALA A 294 -11.87 9.62 3.13
N GLU A 295 -12.63 9.06 4.07
CA GLU A 295 -12.58 9.46 5.48
C GLU A 295 -11.22 9.09 6.11
N GLY A 296 -10.68 7.92 5.77
CA GLY A 296 -9.36 7.48 6.22
C GLY A 296 -8.24 8.39 5.72
N MET A 297 -8.25 8.77 4.44
CA MET A 297 -7.25 9.68 3.88
C MET A 297 -7.38 11.10 4.43
N SER A 298 -8.60 11.57 4.67
CA SER A 298 -8.82 12.87 5.31
C SER A 298 -8.27 12.90 6.74
N ALA A 299 -8.51 11.86 7.53
CA ALA A 299 -7.92 11.70 8.86
C ALA A 299 -6.39 11.54 8.81
N MET A 300 -5.87 10.80 7.84
CA MET A 300 -4.42 10.66 7.63
C MET A 300 -3.77 12.03 7.40
N ARG A 301 -4.35 12.86 6.53
CA ARG A 301 -3.86 14.23 6.32
C ARG A 301 -3.88 15.05 7.61
N GLY A 302 -4.98 15.05 8.35
CA GLY A 302 -5.10 15.80 9.61
C GLY A 302 -4.00 15.42 10.60
N ALA A 303 -3.79 14.11 10.79
CA ALA A 303 -2.75 13.60 11.67
C ALA A 303 -1.34 13.94 11.16
N LEU A 304 -1.06 13.83 9.86
CA LEU A 304 0.24 14.20 9.29
C LEU A 304 0.51 15.71 9.41
N ILE A 305 -0.51 16.56 9.36
CA ILE A 305 -0.38 18.00 9.64
C ILE A 305 -0.05 18.22 11.12
N GLU A 306 -0.69 17.52 12.04
CA GLU A 306 -0.37 17.57 13.49
C GLU A 306 1.05 17.09 13.80
N LEU A 307 1.58 16.15 13.01
CA LEU A 307 2.97 15.70 13.09
C LEU A 307 3.95 16.65 12.38
N GLY A 308 3.47 17.64 11.62
CA GLY A 308 4.34 18.48 10.78
C GLY A 308 5.00 17.72 9.62
N ARG A 309 4.44 16.57 9.23
CA ARG A 309 4.98 15.65 8.21
C ARG A 309 4.26 15.66 6.87
N TRP A 310 3.18 16.43 6.75
CA TRP A 310 2.37 16.42 5.52
C TRP A 310 3.18 16.81 4.26
N ASN A 311 4.16 17.71 4.41
CA ASN A 311 5.05 18.10 3.31
C ASN A 311 6.13 17.06 3.00
N GLN A 312 6.41 16.14 3.92
CA GLN A 312 7.39 15.06 3.80
C GLN A 312 6.70 13.71 3.64
N THR A 313 5.43 13.69 3.24
CA THR A 313 4.69 12.45 3.00
C THR A 313 4.07 12.44 1.61
N LEU A 314 4.28 11.35 0.89
CA LEU A 314 3.64 11.06 -0.38
C LEU A 314 2.75 9.83 -0.18
N VAL A 315 1.44 10.01 -0.34
CA VAL A 315 0.46 8.93 -0.31
C VAL A 315 0.11 8.55 -1.73
N MET A 316 0.12 7.27 -2.06
CA MET A 316 -0.21 6.76 -3.39
C MET A 316 -1.12 5.53 -3.28
N THR A 317 -2.21 5.51 -4.04
CA THR A 317 -3.03 4.29 -4.17
C THR A 317 -2.49 3.38 -5.26
N TYR A 318 -2.72 2.08 -5.11
CA TYR A 318 -2.50 1.09 -6.17
C TYR A 318 -3.50 -0.06 -6.05
N ALA A 319 -3.67 -0.82 -7.13
CA ALA A 319 -4.52 -2.01 -7.20
C ALA A 319 -4.01 -2.91 -8.32
N GLU A 320 -4.36 -4.19 -8.30
CA GLU A 320 -3.86 -5.17 -9.27
C GLU A 320 -4.26 -4.85 -10.72
N PHE A 321 -5.46 -4.30 -10.92
CA PHE A 321 -6.01 -3.96 -12.23
C PHE A 321 -7.26 -3.08 -12.11
N GLY A 322 -7.87 -2.72 -13.24
CA GLY A 322 -9.16 -2.00 -13.29
C GLY A 322 -10.36 -2.90 -13.53
N ARG A 323 -11.50 -2.31 -13.91
CA ARG A 323 -12.74 -3.04 -14.22
C ARG A 323 -13.17 -2.84 -15.66
N ARG A 324 -13.92 -3.80 -16.20
CA ARG A 324 -14.51 -3.68 -17.54
C ARG A 324 -15.42 -2.47 -17.61
N VAL A 325 -15.49 -1.87 -18.80
CA VAL A 325 -16.31 -0.69 -19.09
C VAL A 325 -17.80 -1.01 -19.02
N ARG A 326 -18.20 -2.17 -19.53
CA ARG A 326 -19.57 -2.66 -19.47
C ARG A 326 -19.84 -3.30 -18.12
N GLU A 327 -20.97 -2.96 -17.49
CA GLU A 327 -21.48 -3.70 -16.33
C GLU A 327 -21.84 -5.14 -16.70
N ASN A 328 -21.75 -6.06 -15.72
CA ASN A 328 -22.20 -7.43 -15.89
C ASN A 328 -23.70 -7.55 -15.55
N GLN A 329 -24.24 -8.77 -15.67
CA GLN A 329 -25.67 -9.03 -15.44
C GLN A 329 -26.06 -9.08 -13.94
N SER A 330 -25.09 -8.95 -13.04
CA SER A 330 -25.26 -9.14 -11.59
C SER A 330 -25.14 -7.83 -10.79
N ASN A 331 -25.30 -6.67 -11.45
CA ASN A 331 -25.05 -5.35 -10.87
C ASN A 331 -23.61 -5.20 -10.34
N GLY A 332 -22.64 -5.69 -11.09
CA GLY A 332 -21.21 -5.51 -10.82
C GLY A 332 -20.39 -5.43 -12.10
N THR A 333 -19.09 -5.64 -11.98
CA THR A 333 -18.16 -5.54 -13.11
C THR A 333 -17.11 -6.64 -13.07
N ASP A 334 -16.73 -7.13 -14.26
CA ASP A 334 -15.64 -8.11 -14.38
C ASP A 334 -14.28 -7.40 -14.40
N HIS A 335 -13.20 -8.18 -14.30
CA HIS A 335 -11.83 -7.68 -14.35
C HIS A 335 -11.56 -6.99 -15.68
N GLY A 336 -10.91 -5.82 -15.61
CA GLY A 336 -10.46 -5.03 -16.75
C GLY A 336 -9.05 -4.50 -16.52
N THR A 337 -8.58 -3.57 -17.35
CA THR A 337 -7.13 -3.34 -17.52
C THR A 337 -6.60 -2.07 -16.86
N ALA A 338 -7.38 -1.00 -16.84
CA ALA A 338 -6.92 0.31 -16.42
C ALA A 338 -7.86 0.96 -15.40
N ALA A 339 -7.28 1.66 -14.43
CA ALA A 339 -7.98 2.37 -13.37
C ALA A 339 -7.29 3.71 -13.06
N PRO A 340 -8.00 4.67 -12.45
CA PRO A 340 -7.38 5.85 -11.88
C PRO A 340 -6.75 5.53 -10.53
N HIS A 341 -5.63 6.19 -10.23
CA HIS A 341 -4.99 6.17 -8.90
C HIS A 341 -4.84 7.58 -8.34
N PHE A 342 -4.87 7.66 -7.01
CA PHE A 342 -4.72 8.91 -6.27
C PHE A 342 -3.30 9.04 -5.75
N VAL A 343 -2.74 10.24 -5.89
CA VAL A 343 -1.50 10.65 -5.25
C VAL A 343 -1.80 11.89 -4.41
N MET A 344 -1.43 11.89 -3.14
CA MET A 344 -1.76 12.95 -2.18
C MET A 344 -0.55 13.34 -1.33
N GLY A 345 -0.45 14.61 -0.97
CA GLY A 345 0.65 15.10 -0.13
C GLY A 345 0.77 16.62 -0.16
N GLY A 346 1.48 17.21 0.79
CA GLY A 346 1.67 18.66 0.84
C GLY A 346 2.45 19.20 -0.36
N ARG A 347 3.41 18.40 -0.85
CA ARG A 347 4.23 18.70 -2.04
C ARG A 347 3.66 18.15 -3.33
N VAL A 348 2.48 17.52 -3.32
CA VAL A 348 1.83 17.06 -4.56
C VAL A 348 1.32 18.27 -5.32
N ALA A 349 1.57 18.31 -6.64
CA ALA A 349 0.91 19.19 -7.58
C ALA A 349 -0.45 18.55 -7.91
N GLY A 350 -1.54 19.14 -7.42
CA GLY A 350 -2.88 18.60 -7.62
C GLY A 350 -3.41 18.79 -9.04
N GLY A 351 -4.34 17.93 -9.46
CA GLY A 351 -4.95 17.98 -10.79
C GLY A 351 -5.28 16.61 -11.37
N LEU A 352 -5.77 16.61 -12.61
CA LEU A 352 -5.97 15.40 -13.42
C LEU A 352 -4.73 15.18 -14.30
N TYR A 353 -4.21 13.95 -14.26
CA TYR A 353 -3.03 13.52 -15.01
C TYR A 353 -3.34 12.26 -15.82
N GLY A 354 -2.48 11.93 -16.78
CA GLY A 354 -2.70 10.83 -17.72
C GLY A 354 -3.74 11.20 -18.78
N ALA A 355 -4.59 10.24 -19.17
CA ALA A 355 -5.66 10.47 -20.13
C ALA A 355 -7.02 10.00 -19.59
N PRO A 356 -8.12 10.72 -19.87
CA PRO A 356 -9.46 10.24 -19.56
C PRO A 356 -9.76 8.90 -20.28
N PRO A 357 -10.69 8.09 -19.77
CA PRO A 357 -10.99 6.79 -20.34
C PRO A 357 -11.56 6.90 -21.76
N ALA A 358 -10.96 6.19 -22.72
CA ALA A 358 -11.40 6.18 -24.12
C ALA A 358 -12.54 5.16 -24.34
N LEU A 359 -13.76 5.48 -23.88
CA LEU A 359 -14.91 4.56 -23.91
C LEU A 359 -15.33 4.12 -25.32
N GLY A 360 -15.03 4.93 -26.34
CA GLY A 360 -15.26 4.60 -27.75
C GLY A 360 -14.17 3.76 -28.42
N ARG A 361 -13.07 3.43 -27.72
CA ARG A 361 -11.92 2.72 -28.28
C ARG A 361 -11.44 1.62 -27.34
N LEU A 362 -12.31 0.64 -27.13
CA LEU A 362 -12.00 -0.54 -26.33
C LEU A 362 -11.16 -1.56 -27.14
N ASP A 363 -10.39 -2.39 -26.45
CA ASP A 363 -9.72 -3.53 -27.08
C ASP A 363 -10.71 -4.64 -27.50
N GLY A 364 -10.21 -5.69 -28.15
CA GLY A 364 -11.03 -6.83 -28.59
C GLY A 364 -11.75 -7.58 -27.46
N ASN A 365 -11.36 -7.35 -26.20
CA ASN A 365 -11.95 -7.93 -25.00
C ASN A 365 -12.86 -6.94 -24.24
N GLY A 366 -13.07 -5.73 -24.77
CA GLY A 366 -13.89 -4.69 -24.15
C GLY A 366 -13.20 -3.94 -23.01
N ASN A 367 -11.87 -3.96 -22.96
CA ASN A 367 -11.09 -3.26 -21.94
C ASN A 367 -10.63 -1.87 -22.39
N LEU A 368 -10.30 -1.03 -21.41
CA LEU A 368 -9.71 0.27 -21.65
C LEU A 368 -8.26 0.14 -22.15
N PRO A 369 -7.83 0.99 -23.10
CA PRO A 369 -6.42 1.13 -23.38
C PRO A 369 -5.69 1.74 -22.18
N VAL A 370 -4.47 1.28 -21.94
CA VAL A 370 -3.58 1.86 -20.92
C VAL A 370 -3.04 3.18 -21.44
N ALA A 371 -3.17 4.24 -20.65
CA ALA A 371 -2.62 5.56 -20.94
C ALA A 371 -1.32 5.82 -20.18
N VAL A 372 -1.24 5.35 -18.93
CA VAL A 372 -0.08 5.50 -18.05
C VAL A 372 0.36 4.12 -17.58
N ASP A 373 1.63 3.81 -17.74
CA ASP A 373 2.20 2.61 -17.15
C ASP A 373 2.41 2.84 -15.64
N PHE A 374 1.92 1.94 -14.79
CA PHE A 374 2.03 2.12 -13.34
C PHE A 374 3.47 2.31 -12.85
N ARG A 375 4.47 1.78 -13.56
CA ARG A 375 5.88 1.93 -13.21
C ARG A 375 6.37 3.37 -13.36
N GLN A 376 5.65 4.23 -14.07
CA GLN A 376 5.89 5.68 -14.07
C GLN A 376 5.56 6.31 -12.71
N LEU A 377 4.54 5.81 -12.00
CA LEU A 377 4.29 6.22 -10.62
C LEU A 377 5.48 5.84 -9.73
N TYR A 378 5.99 4.62 -9.90
CA TYR A 378 7.13 4.14 -9.10
C TYR A 378 8.42 4.88 -9.44
N ALA A 379 8.66 5.20 -10.71
CA ALA A 379 9.77 6.05 -11.11
C ALA A 379 9.67 7.45 -10.51
N THR A 380 8.45 7.98 -10.35
CA THR A 380 8.20 9.28 -9.69
C THR A 380 8.52 9.21 -8.19
N VAL A 381 8.20 8.10 -7.54
CA VAL A 381 8.59 7.85 -6.13
C VAL A 381 10.11 7.69 -5.99
N LEU A 382 10.73 6.90 -6.85
CA LEU A 382 12.15 6.60 -6.75
C LEU A 382 13.00 7.85 -7.05
N GLY A 383 12.79 8.49 -8.21
CA GLY A 383 13.59 9.62 -8.66
C GLY A 383 13.22 10.93 -7.98
N PRO A 384 12.12 11.60 -8.38
CA PRO A 384 11.74 12.89 -7.82
C PRO A 384 11.52 12.92 -6.29
N TRP A 385 10.94 11.88 -5.69
CA TRP A 385 10.61 11.90 -4.25
C TRP A 385 11.77 11.49 -3.34
N TRP A 386 12.54 10.47 -3.71
CA TRP A 386 13.66 9.95 -2.92
C TRP A 386 15.06 10.23 -3.50
N GLY A 387 15.18 10.77 -4.71
CA GLY A 387 16.46 11.10 -5.33
C GLY A 387 17.24 9.88 -5.82
N LEU A 388 16.57 8.75 -6.10
CA LEU A 388 17.18 7.48 -6.48
C LEU A 388 17.17 7.25 -8.00
N ASP A 389 18.08 6.39 -8.47
CA ASP A 389 18.06 5.91 -9.85
C ASP A 389 16.96 4.85 -10.05
N ALA A 390 15.80 5.31 -10.51
CA ALA A 390 14.65 4.45 -10.77
C ALA A 390 14.95 3.31 -11.74
N THR A 391 15.83 3.53 -12.73
CA THR A 391 16.13 2.53 -13.77
C THR A 391 16.77 1.28 -13.18
N ARG A 392 17.62 1.43 -12.15
CA ARG A 392 18.27 0.28 -11.51
C ARG A 392 17.31 -0.57 -10.69
N VAL A 393 16.27 0.04 -10.11
CA VAL A 393 15.26 -0.69 -9.30
C VAL A 393 14.20 -1.33 -10.20
N LEU A 394 13.72 -0.59 -11.19
CA LEU A 394 12.66 -1.02 -12.12
C LEU A 394 13.19 -1.86 -13.28
N GLN A 395 14.51 -2.02 -13.40
CA GLN A 395 15.21 -2.79 -14.44
C GLN A 395 14.90 -2.33 -15.88
N GLN A 396 14.29 -1.15 -16.02
CA GLN A 396 13.91 -0.51 -17.27
C GLN A 396 13.66 0.98 -16.98
N ARG A 397 13.87 1.83 -17.98
CA ARG A 397 13.57 3.26 -17.88
C ARG A 397 12.08 3.52 -18.02
N PHE A 398 11.53 4.31 -17.11
CA PHE A 398 10.19 4.90 -17.18
C PHE A 398 10.29 6.40 -17.00
N ASP A 399 9.49 7.15 -17.75
CA ASP A 399 9.35 8.58 -17.53
C ASP A 399 8.65 8.84 -16.19
N THR A 400 9.00 9.96 -15.56
CA THR A 400 8.36 10.40 -14.33
C THR A 400 7.15 11.25 -14.64
N LEU A 401 6.19 11.26 -13.72
CA LEU A 401 4.99 12.08 -13.82
C LEU A 401 5.24 13.41 -13.07
N PRO A 402 4.76 14.56 -13.59
CA PRO A 402 4.94 15.87 -12.97
C PRO A 402 3.95 16.08 -11.80
N LEU A 403 3.99 15.18 -10.82
CA LEU A 403 3.07 15.11 -9.68
C LEU A 403 3.60 15.86 -8.45
N LEU A 404 4.84 16.33 -8.45
CA LEU A 404 5.46 17.01 -7.31
C LEU A 404 5.73 18.47 -7.68
N LYS A 405 5.44 19.37 -6.73
CA LYS A 405 5.82 20.78 -6.80
C LYS A 405 7.34 20.91 -6.77
N ALA A 406 7.85 21.86 -7.56
CA ALA A 406 9.27 22.21 -7.64
C ALA A 406 9.83 22.64 -6.27
#